data_AF-A0A962KCC0-F1
#
_entry.id   AF-A0A962KCC0-F1
#
_cell.length_a   1.000
_cell.length_b   1.000
_cell.length_c   1.000
_cell.angle_alpha   90.00
_cell.angle_beta   90.00
_cell.angle_gamma   90.00
#
_symmetry.space_group_name_H-M   'P 1'
#
loop_
_entity.id
_entity.type
_entity.pdbx_description
1 polymer ?
#
loop_
_entity_poly.entity_id
_entity_poly.type
_entity_poly.pdbx_seq_one_letter_code
_entity_poly.pdbx_strand_id
1 'polypeptide(L)'
;MSTVRVAAPRYSDEELALQTNLYIALRRASGRVIDLVWFRQNQEYARAVLEYADTMTDRDVKESARRLRLTQSNDIAASRG
;
A
#
# COMPACT_ATOMS: atom_id res chain seq x y z
N MET A 1 22.40 -11.78 23.78
CA MET A 1 21.84 -11.61 22.42
C MET A 1 20.40 -11.13 22.60
N SER A 2 20.17 -9.80 22.59
CA SER A 2 18.84 -9.24 22.84
C SER A 2 18.02 -9.24 21.57
N THR A 3 16.91 -9.97 21.56
CA THR A 3 15.89 -9.89 20.51
C THR A 3 15.19 -8.54 20.58
N VAL A 4 15.48 -7.66 19.63
CA VAL A 4 14.70 -6.45 19.40
C VAL A 4 13.33 -6.89 18.89
N ARG A 5 12.29 -6.79 19.72
CA ARG A 5 10.92 -6.91 19.24
C ARG A 5 10.62 -5.64 18.45
N VAL A 6 10.68 -5.74 17.12
CA VAL A 6 10.10 -4.72 16.25
C VAL A 6 8.60 -4.77 16.48
N ALA A 7 8.05 -3.76 17.15
CA ALA A 7 6.61 -3.62 17.24
C ALA A 7 6.09 -3.44 15.80
N ALA A 8 5.32 -4.40 15.31
CA ALA A 8 4.68 -4.27 14.00
C ALA A 8 3.78 -3.02 14.06
N PRO A 9 3.89 -2.09 13.10
CA PRO A 9 3.01 -0.94 13.06
C PRO A 9 1.56 -1.45 13.01
N ARG A 10 0.68 -0.82 13.79
CA ARG A 10 -0.75 -1.15 13.79
C ARG A 10 -1.41 -0.35 12.68
N TYR A 11 -1.92 -1.05 11.68
CA TYR A 11 -2.71 -0.48 10.59
C TYR A 11 -4.18 -0.61 10.93
N SER A 12 -4.99 0.32 10.42
CA SER A 12 -6.44 0.13 10.42
C SER A 12 -6.82 -1.06 9.53
N ASP A 13 -7.95 -1.72 9.85
CA ASP A 13 -8.50 -2.79 9.00
C ASP A 13 -8.80 -2.27 7.58
N GLU A 14 -9.13 -0.98 7.45
CA GLU A 14 -9.37 -0.33 6.17
C GLU A 14 -8.08 -0.22 5.33
N GLU A 15 -6.97 0.23 5.91
CA GLU A 15 -5.68 0.28 5.21
C GLU A 15 -5.22 -1.12 4.78
N LEU A 16 -5.36 -2.11 5.67
CA LEU A 16 -5.03 -3.51 5.36
C LEU A 16 -5.87 -4.03 4.19
N ALA A 17 -7.19 -3.75 4.19
CA ALA A 17 -8.08 -4.15 3.11
C ALA A 17 -7.71 -3.50 1.78
N LEU A 18 -7.43 -2.19 1.77
CA LEU A 18 -7.03 -1.46 0.57
C LEU A 18 -5.72 -1.98 -0.04
N GLN A 19 -4.72 -2.24 0.80
CA GLN A 19 -3.43 -2.78 0.37
C GLN A 19 -3.56 -4.21 -0.15
N THR A 20 -4.39 -5.02 0.49
CA THR A 20 -4.67 -6.40 0.04
C THR A 20 -5.39 -6.39 -1.32
N ASN A 21 -6.33 -5.47 -1.52
CA ASN A 21 -7.02 -5.31 -2.81
C ASN A 21 -6.04 -4.91 -3.92
N LEU A 22 -5.12 -3.98 -3.65
CA LEU A 22 -4.07 -3.62 -4.61
C LEU A 22 -3.19 -4.84 -4.94
N TYR A 23 -2.76 -5.61 -3.94
CA TYR A 23 -1.97 -6.83 -4.15
C TYR A 23 -2.71 -7.84 -5.06
N ILE A 24 -3.98 -8.12 -4.77
CA ILE A 24 -4.78 -9.08 -5.55
C ILE A 24 -4.94 -8.57 -6.99
N ALA A 25 -5.26 -7.29 -7.18
CA ALA A 25 -5.45 -6.70 -8.50
C ALA A 25 -4.16 -6.77 -9.33
N LEU A 26 -3.01 -6.39 -8.75
CA LEU A 26 -1.70 -6.48 -9.41
C LEU A 26 -1.36 -7.93 -9.78
N ARG A 27 -1.56 -8.87 -8.86
CA ARG A 27 -1.27 -10.28 -9.11
C ARG A 27 -2.12 -10.84 -10.25
N ARG A 28 -3.41 -10.50 -10.28
CA ARG A 28 -4.34 -10.96 -11.31
C ARG A 28 -4.03 -10.33 -12.68
N ALA A 29 -3.75 -9.03 -12.71
CA ALA A 29 -3.61 -8.28 -13.96
C ALA A 29 -2.23 -8.40 -14.61
N SER A 30 -1.16 -8.62 -13.85
CA SER A 30 0.21 -8.70 -14.39
C SER A 30 1.06 -9.84 -13.86
N GLY A 31 0.54 -10.67 -12.94
CA GLY A 31 1.35 -11.68 -12.25
C GLY A 31 2.31 -11.10 -11.20
N ARG A 32 2.36 -9.77 -11.03
CA ARG A 32 3.28 -9.09 -10.11
C ARG A 32 2.87 -9.38 -8.66
N VAL A 33 3.83 -9.87 -7.88
CA VAL A 33 3.74 -9.97 -6.42
C VAL A 33 4.49 -8.79 -5.81
N ILE A 34 3.89 -8.16 -4.80
CA ILE A 34 4.51 -7.07 -4.04
C ILE A 34 4.65 -7.49 -2.58
N ASP A 35 5.68 -7.00 -1.91
CA ASP A 35 5.86 -7.22 -0.48
C ASP A 35 5.01 -6.20 0.28
N LEU A 36 3.88 -6.64 0.84
CA LEU A 36 2.98 -5.77 1.59
C LEU A 36 3.56 -5.31 2.93
N VAL A 37 4.50 -6.06 3.52
CA VAL A 37 5.17 -5.62 4.76
C VAL A 37 6.11 -4.47 4.42
N TRP A 38 6.91 -4.62 3.37
CA TRP A 38 7.84 -3.58 2.92
C TRP A 38 7.13 -2.37 2.33
N PHE A 39 6.01 -2.57 1.62
CA PHE A 39 5.13 -1.49 1.14
C PHE A 39 4.72 -0.53 2.25
N ARG A 40 4.58 -1.01 3.48
CA ARG A 40 4.18 -0.16 4.61
C ARG A 40 5.35 0.47 5.35
N GLN A 41 6.52 -0.15 5.29
CA GLN A 41 7.71 0.30 6.03
C GLN A 41 8.57 1.25 5.21
N ASN A 42 8.43 1.23 3.88
CA ASN A 42 9.26 2.00 2.97
C ASN A 42 8.39 2.84 2.02
N GLN A 43 8.34 4.15 2.28
CA GLN A 43 7.54 5.08 1.48
C GLN A 43 7.99 5.18 0.01
N GLU A 44 9.28 5.05 -0.25
CA GLU A 44 9.82 5.08 -1.62
C GLU A 44 9.37 3.85 -2.42
N TYR A 45 9.44 2.67 -1.80
CA TYR A 45 8.93 1.44 -2.40
C TYR A 45 7.40 1.51 -2.61
N ALA A 46 6.66 2.02 -1.62
CA ALA A 46 5.21 2.22 -1.74
C ALA A 46 4.87 3.12 -2.94
N ARG A 47 5.60 4.23 -3.07
CA ARG A 47 5.45 5.18 -4.17
C ARG A 47 5.75 4.52 -5.51
N ALA A 48 6.86 3.79 -5.63
CA ALA A 48 7.23 3.09 -6.85
C ALA A 48 6.19 2.04 -7.27
N VAL A 49 5.60 1.32 -6.31
CA VAL A 49 4.52 0.36 -6.57
C VAL A 49 3.25 1.08 -7.06
N LEU A 50 2.89 2.21 -6.46
CA LEU A 50 1.72 2.99 -6.88
C LEU A 50 1.94 3.64 -8.25
N GLU A 51 3.14 4.14 -8.55
CA GLU A 51 3.50 4.66 -9.87
C GLU A 51 3.46 3.55 -10.94
N TYR A 52 3.92 2.35 -10.61
CA TYR A 52 3.76 1.20 -11.50
C TYR A 52 2.28 0.86 -11.75
N ALA A 53 1.45 0.87 -10.70
CA ALA A 53 0.01 0.62 -10.83
C ALA A 53 -0.67 1.63 -11.78
N ASP A 54 -0.23 2.89 -11.80
CA ASP A 54 -0.77 3.93 -12.69
C ASP A 54 -0.48 3.66 -14.18
N THR A 55 0.60 2.94 -14.48
CA THR A 55 0.93 2.55 -15.88
C THR A 55 0.03 1.42 -16.41
N MET A 56 -0.69 0.73 -15.54
CA MET A 56 -1.55 -0.39 -15.93
C MET A 56 -2.86 0.10 -16.53
N THR A 57 -3.48 -0.68 -17.41
CA THR A 57 -4.81 -0.38 -17.97
C THR A 57 -5.96 -1.00 -17.17
N ASP A 58 -5.66 -1.99 -16.30
CA ASP A 58 -6.66 -2.67 -15.47
C ASP A 58 -7.34 -1.69 -14.49
N ARG A 59 -8.68 -1.68 -14.53
CA ARG A 59 -9.50 -0.75 -13.76
C ARG A 59 -9.40 -0.98 -12.25
N ASP A 60 -9.33 -2.24 -11.81
CA ASP A 60 -9.30 -2.58 -10.38
C ASP A 60 -7.95 -2.19 -9.77
N VAL A 61 -6.86 -2.33 -10.55
CA VAL A 61 -5.54 -1.83 -10.17
C VAL A 61 -5.57 -0.31 -9.97
N LYS A 62 -6.09 0.44 -10.96
CA LYS A 62 -6.17 1.91 -10.88
C LYS A 62 -7.03 2.38 -9.70
N GLU A 63 -8.19 1.77 -9.50
CA GLU A 63 -9.08 2.17 -8.41
C GLU A 63 -8.47 1.86 -7.04
N SER A 64 -7.84 0.70 -6.88
CA SER A 64 -7.17 0.33 -5.62
C SER A 64 -6.01 1.29 -5.30
N ALA A 65 -5.19 1.63 -6.30
CA ALA A 65 -4.09 2.58 -6.15
C ALA A 65 -4.61 3.99 -5.79
N ARG A 66 -5.68 4.44 -6.45
CA ARG A 66 -6.32 5.74 -6.18
C ARG A 66 -6.81 5.83 -4.73
N ARG A 67 -7.53 4.81 -4.25
CA ARG A 67 -8.05 4.80 -2.87
C ARG A 67 -6.93 4.84 -1.83
N LEU A 68 -5.85 4.09 -2.05
CA LEU A 68 -4.69 4.12 -1.16
C LEU A 68 -4.04 5.51 -1.05
N ARG A 69 -3.90 6.23 -2.18
CA ARG A 69 -3.35 7.60 -2.18
C ARG A 69 -4.24 8.57 -1.39
N LEU A 70 -5.56 8.43 -1.50
CA LEU A 70 -6.51 9.26 -0.74
C LEU A 70 -6.40 9.02 0.77
N THR A 71 -6.33 7.75 1.19
CA THR A 71 -6.13 7.40 2.61
C THR A 71 -4.82 7.97 3.14
N GLN A 72 -3.70 7.77 2.43
CA GLN A 72 -2.40 8.32 2.82
C GLN A 72 -2.37 9.86 2.90
N SER A 73 -3.16 10.54 2.06
CA SER A 73 -3.22 12.01 2.08
C SER A 73 -4.02 12.54 3.27
N ASN A 74 -5.07 11.82 3.68
CA ASN A 74 -5.88 12.17 4.84
C ASN A 74 -5.12 12.00 6.15
N ASP A 75 -4.26 10.98 6.27
CA ASP A 75 -3.44 10.76 7.47
C ASP A 75 -2.42 11.89 7.70
N ILE A 76 -1.85 12.42 6.62
CA ILE A 76 -0.92 13.56 6.68
C ILE A 76 -1.65 14.84 7.13
N ALA A 77 -2.91 15.02 6.72
CA ALA A 77 -3.71 16.17 7.13
C ALA A 77 -4.14 16.06 8.60
N ALA A 78 -4.56 14.86 9.05
CA ALA A 78 -4.95 14.60 10.43
C ALA A 78 -3.78 14.72 11.42
N SER A 79 -2.55 14.47 10.99
CA SER A 79 -1.34 14.56 11.85
C SER A 79 -0.80 15.98 12.04
N ARG A 80 -1.39 17.00 11.39
CA ARG A 80 -0.94 18.41 11.44
C ARG A 80 -1.88 19.36 12.20
N GLY A 81 -3.02 18.86 12.69
CA GLY A 81 -4.00 19.61 13.49
C GLY A 81 -3.97 19.19 14.95
#